data_AF-A0ABD0BJC8-F1
#
_entry.id   AF-A0ABD0BJC8-F1
#
_cell.length_a   1.000
_cell.length_b   1.000
_cell.length_c   1.000
_cell.angle_alpha   90.00
_cell.angle_beta   90.00
_cell.angle_gamma   90.00
#
_symmetry.space_group_name_H-M   'P 1'
#
loop_
_entity.id
_entity.type
_entity.pdbx_description
1 polymer ?
#
loop_
_entity_poly.entity_id
_entity_poly.type
_entity_poly.pdbx_seq_one_letter_code
_entity_poly.pdbx_strand_id
1 'polypeptide(L)'
;MLSFHLKTQGLFLSVLKLSERFFIEKISWFYHPVITPSQDMTMTLYHSVTELIGRTPLIQLHKLDTGPCSLFLKLENQNPGGSIKDRVALSMINEAERTG
;
A
#
# COMPACT_ATOMS: atom_id res chain seq x y z
N MET A 1 -58.63 40.60 -9.13
CA MET A 1 -58.18 42.00 -8.92
C MET A 1 -57.46 42.02 -7.58
N LEU A 2 -56.16 42.18 -7.42
CA LEU A 2 -55.18 42.97 -8.16
C LEU A 2 -53.81 42.26 -8.16
N SER A 3 -53.09 42.46 -9.25
CA SER A 3 -51.65 42.27 -9.39
C SER A 3 -50.92 43.47 -8.79
N PHE A 4 -49.78 43.30 -8.12
CA PHE A 4 -48.67 44.26 -7.85
C PHE A 4 -47.73 43.54 -6.84
N HIS A 5 -46.41 43.47 -6.91
CA HIS A 5 -45.38 43.89 -7.85
C HIS A 5 -44.05 43.36 -7.27
N LEU A 6 -43.16 42.90 -8.15
CA LEU A 6 -41.81 42.45 -7.84
C LEU A 6 -40.98 43.53 -7.13
N LYS A 7 -40.17 43.16 -6.13
CA LYS A 7 -38.70 43.36 -6.16
C LYS A 7 -38.00 42.95 -4.86
N THR A 8 -36.70 42.67 -5.03
CA THR A 8 -35.63 42.38 -4.05
C THR A 8 -35.62 40.92 -3.55
N GLN A 9 -35.01 39.95 -4.25
CA GLN A 9 -33.60 39.86 -4.66
C GLN A 9 -32.69 40.37 -3.53
N GLY A 10 -32.29 39.50 -2.59
CA GLY A 10 -31.31 39.89 -1.58
C GLY A 10 -31.17 39.01 -0.34
N LEU A 11 -32.02 38.00 -0.10
CA LEU A 11 -31.95 37.25 1.18
C LEU A 11 -32.09 35.73 1.08
N PHE A 12 -31.81 35.13 -0.09
CA PHE A 12 -31.84 33.66 -0.26
C PHE A 12 -30.46 33.04 -0.56
N LEU A 13 -29.39 33.85 -0.56
CA LEU A 13 -28.01 33.40 -0.78
C LEU A 13 -27.16 33.36 0.51
N SER A 14 -27.75 33.63 1.67
CA SER A 14 -27.04 33.64 2.95
C SER A 14 -27.20 32.35 3.77
N VAL A 15 -28.23 31.55 3.47
CA VAL A 15 -28.51 30.28 4.20
C VAL A 15 -27.95 29.06 3.47
N LEU A 16 -27.65 29.18 2.17
CA LEU A 16 -27.02 28.12 1.37
C LEU A 16 -25.48 28.17 1.34
N LYS A 17 -24.85 28.84 2.32
CA LYS A 17 -23.39 28.91 2.47
C LYS A 17 -22.89 28.39 3.82
N LEU A 18 -23.80 27.82 4.62
CA LEU A 18 -23.54 27.29 5.95
C LEU A 18 -23.77 25.77 6.07
N SER A 19 -24.21 25.08 5.01
CA SER A 19 -24.32 23.61 5.00
C SER A 19 -23.18 22.88 4.28
N GLU A 20 -22.38 23.57 3.46
CA GLU A 20 -21.23 22.95 2.78
C GLU A 20 -19.96 22.91 3.64
N ARG A 21 -19.82 23.80 4.65
CA ARG A 21 -18.69 23.74 5.59
C ARG A 21 -18.83 22.64 6.64
N PHE A 22 -20.05 22.30 7.05
CA PHE A 22 -20.29 21.21 8.03
C PHE A 22 -20.23 19.81 7.41
N PHE A 23 -20.38 19.69 6.09
CA PHE A 23 -20.29 18.39 5.40
C PHE A 23 -18.83 18.00 5.12
N ILE A 24 -17.96 18.97 4.79
CA ILE A 24 -16.55 18.71 4.49
C ILE A 24 -15.74 18.40 5.76
N GLU A 25 -16.05 19.00 6.91
CA GLU A 25 -15.37 18.62 8.17
C GLU A 25 -15.73 17.21 8.63
N LYS A 26 -16.97 16.74 8.42
CA LYS A 26 -17.38 15.37 8.82
C LYS A 26 -16.77 14.27 7.95
N ILE A 27 -16.50 14.54 6.68
CA ILE A 27 -15.86 13.58 5.77
C ILE A 27 -14.35 13.47 6.06
N SER A 28 -13.73 14.55 6.56
CA SER A 28 -12.31 14.55 6.94
C SER A 28 -11.98 13.62 8.11
N TRP A 29 -12.87 13.51 9.11
CA TRP A 29 -12.66 12.60 10.26
C TRP A 29 -12.90 11.12 9.95
N PHE A 30 -13.62 10.81 8.88
CA PHE A 30 -13.85 9.42 8.43
C PHE A 30 -12.69 8.86 7.60
N TYR A 31 -11.78 9.71 7.13
CA TYR A 31 -10.49 9.32 6.55
C TYR A 31 -9.38 9.51 7.60
N HIS A 32 -9.40 8.67 8.63
CA HIS A 32 -8.17 8.43 9.39
C HIS A 32 -7.31 7.44 8.59
N PRO A 33 -6.20 7.85 7.98
CA PRO A 33 -5.20 6.87 7.61
C PRO A 33 -4.63 6.32 8.92
N VAL A 34 -4.94 5.06 9.24
CA VAL A 34 -4.11 4.28 10.17
C VAL A 34 -2.78 4.03 9.44
N ILE A 35 -1.97 5.08 9.32
CA ILE A 35 -0.54 4.95 9.07
C ILE A 35 0.03 4.77 10.47
N THR A 36 0.23 3.52 10.88
CA THR A 36 1.22 3.25 11.91
C THR A 36 2.58 3.61 11.29
N PRO A 37 3.34 4.58 11.82
CA PRO A 37 4.74 4.73 11.46
C PRO A 37 5.48 3.58 12.14
N SER A 38 5.39 2.39 11.55
CA SER A 38 6.04 1.18 12.05
C SER A 38 6.87 0.56 10.94
N GLN A 39 7.91 1.30 10.55
CA GLN A 39 9.22 0.81 10.15
C GLN A 39 10.01 2.06 9.82
N ASP A 40 11.12 2.25 10.53
CA ASP A 40 12.16 3.17 10.14
C ASP A 40 12.41 2.97 8.64
N MET A 41 12.16 4.00 7.83
CA MET A 41 12.45 3.98 6.39
C MET A 41 13.97 4.13 6.22
N THR A 42 14.74 3.26 6.88
CA THR A 42 16.13 3.03 6.50
C THR A 42 16.08 2.33 5.18
N MET A 43 16.31 3.08 4.10
CA MET A 43 16.72 2.50 2.83
C MET A 43 17.90 1.57 3.12
N THR A 44 17.63 0.28 3.16
CA THR A 44 18.67 -0.72 3.41
C THR A 44 19.59 -0.69 2.19
N LEU A 45 20.77 -0.11 2.35
CA LEU A 45 21.75 -0.01 1.28
C LEU A 45 22.52 -1.33 1.20
N TYR A 46 22.25 -2.09 0.14
CA TYR A 46 22.96 -3.33 -0.16
C TYR A 46 24.24 -3.03 -0.94
N HIS A 47 25.33 -3.72 -0.60
CA HIS A 47 26.64 -3.48 -1.21
C HIS A 47 26.93 -4.47 -2.34
N SER A 48 26.21 -5.60 -2.37
CA SER A 48 26.27 -6.62 -3.41
C SER A 48 24.89 -7.17 -3.77
N VAL A 49 24.73 -7.56 -5.04
CA VAL A 49 23.52 -8.25 -5.54
C VAL A 49 23.28 -9.58 -4.82
N THR A 50 24.35 -10.23 -4.36
CA THR A 50 24.25 -11.50 -3.62
C THR A 50 23.49 -11.37 -2.31
N GLU A 51 23.51 -10.18 -1.68
CA GLU A 51 22.73 -9.90 -0.46
C GLU A 51 21.22 -9.93 -0.73
N LEU A 52 20.79 -9.66 -1.95
CA LEU A 52 19.37 -9.69 -2.32
C LEU A 52 18.85 -11.13 -2.48
N ILE A 53 19.74 -12.11 -2.66
CA ILE A 53 19.36 -13.52 -2.85
C ILE A 53 18.71 -14.04 -1.57
N GLY A 54 17.49 -14.54 -1.72
CA GLY A 54 16.74 -15.22 -0.69
C GLY A 54 15.82 -14.36 0.16
N ARG A 55 15.85 -13.03 0.00
CA ARG A 55 14.91 -12.06 0.59
C ARG A 55 13.61 -11.94 -0.20
N THR A 56 13.10 -13.07 -0.69
CA THR A 56 11.88 -13.13 -1.51
C THR A 56 10.62 -13.12 -0.65
N PRO A 57 9.54 -12.45 -1.08
CA PRO A 57 8.32 -12.35 -0.29
C PRO A 57 7.61 -13.69 -0.18
N LEU A 58 6.91 -13.87 0.94
CA LEU A 58 5.93 -14.91 1.15
C LEU A 58 4.55 -14.25 1.14
N ILE A 59 3.70 -14.64 0.18
CA ILE A 59 2.40 -14.02 -0.03
C ILE A 59 1.30 -15.02 0.33
N GLN A 60 0.36 -14.60 1.17
CA GLN A 60 -0.84 -15.38 1.43
C GLN A 60 -1.85 -15.19 0.29
N LEU A 61 -2.41 -16.28 -0.21
CA LEU A 61 -3.47 -16.24 -1.22
C LEU A 61 -4.84 -16.29 -0.54
N HIS A 62 -5.65 -15.26 -0.77
CA HIS A 62 -7.01 -15.16 -0.23
C HIS A 62 -8.11 -15.47 -1.25
N LYS A 63 -7.79 -15.45 -2.55
CA LYS A 63 -8.78 -15.52 -3.65
C LYS A 63 -8.93 -16.90 -4.28
N LEU A 64 -8.18 -17.91 -3.80
CA LEU A 64 -8.32 -19.29 -4.24
C LEU A 64 -8.99 -20.09 -3.13
N ASP A 65 -10.03 -20.83 -3.49
CA ASP A 65 -10.67 -21.76 -2.57
C ASP A 65 -9.70 -22.92 -2.30
N THR A 66 -9.22 -22.97 -1.06
CA THR A 66 -8.27 -23.97 -0.56
C THR A 66 -8.87 -24.75 0.61
N GLY A 67 -10.20 -24.65 0.80
CA GLY A 67 -10.91 -25.24 1.91
C GLY A 67 -10.43 -24.68 3.26
N PRO A 68 -10.19 -25.51 4.28
CA PRO A 68 -9.79 -25.05 5.61
C PRO A 68 -8.31 -24.64 5.71
N CYS A 69 -7.53 -24.76 4.64
CA CYS A 69 -6.09 -24.53 4.65
C CYS A 69 -5.73 -23.09 4.27
N SER A 70 -4.67 -22.56 4.86
CA SER A 70 -4.05 -21.29 4.41
C SER A 70 -2.98 -21.58 3.37
N LEU A 71 -3.14 -21.02 2.17
CA LEU A 71 -2.18 -21.16 1.08
C LEU A 71 -1.21 -19.97 1.04
N PHE A 72 0.08 -20.28 0.99
CA PHE A 72 1.16 -19.30 0.87
C PHE A 72 2.02 -19.58 -0.36
N LEU A 73 2.44 -18.51 -1.03
CA LEU A 73 3.36 -18.55 -2.16
C LEU A 73 4.69 -17.93 -1.77
N LYS A 74 5.77 -18.70 -1.92
CA LYS A 74 7.13 -18.19 -1.80
C LYS A 74 7.63 -17.81 -3.20
N LEU A 75 7.78 -16.50 -3.46
CA LEU A 75 8.09 -15.99 -4.81
C LEU A 75 9.59 -16.03 -5.12
N GLU A 76 10.14 -17.22 -5.28
CA GLU A 76 11.58 -17.44 -5.56
C GLU A 76 12.03 -16.95 -6.95
N ASN A 77 11.09 -16.60 -7.83
CA ASN A 77 11.41 -15.92 -9.09
C ASN A 77 11.83 -14.45 -8.88
N GLN A 78 11.64 -13.88 -7.69
CA GLN A 78 12.09 -12.52 -7.36
C GLN A 78 13.51 -12.46 -6.83
N ASN A 79 14.24 -13.57 -6.84
CA ASN A 79 15.70 -13.49 -6.68
C ASN A 79 16.31 -12.75 -7.90
N PRO A 80 17.47 -12.09 -7.77
CA PRO A 80 18.07 -11.27 -8.83
C PRO A 80 18.29 -11.98 -10.18
N GLY A 81 18.59 -13.27 -10.17
CA GLY A 81 18.72 -14.13 -11.35
C GLY A 81 17.40 -14.77 -11.81
N GLY A 82 16.27 -14.41 -11.19
CA GLY A 82 14.93 -14.76 -11.64
C GLY A 82 14.48 -16.18 -11.27
N SER A 83 15.25 -16.91 -10.47
CA SER A 83 14.93 -18.29 -10.13
C SER A 83 15.45 -18.71 -8.75
N ILE A 84 14.94 -19.86 -8.28
CA ILE A 84 15.43 -20.51 -7.05
C ILE A 84 16.92 -20.90 -7.11
N LYS A 85 17.49 -21.06 -8.33
CA LYS A 85 18.87 -21.53 -8.49
C LYS A 85 19.89 -20.57 -7.92
N ASP A 86 19.55 -19.28 -7.80
CA ASP A 86 20.44 -18.25 -7.24
C ASP A 86 20.89 -18.61 -5.82
N ARG A 87 20.02 -19.24 -5.03
CA ARG A 87 20.37 -19.71 -3.68
C ARG A 87 21.45 -20.79 -3.71
N VAL A 88 21.27 -21.78 -4.58
CA VAL A 88 22.21 -22.91 -4.70
C VAL A 88 23.54 -22.44 -5.28
N ALA A 89 23.50 -21.58 -6.30
CA ALA A 89 24.69 -20.97 -6.88
C ALA A 89 25.49 -20.18 -5.84
N LEU A 90 24.82 -19.36 -5.02
CA LEU A 90 25.48 -18.62 -3.93
C LEU A 90 26.10 -19.58 -2.90
N SER A 91 25.38 -20.62 -2.47
CA SER A 91 25.93 -21.61 -1.54
C SER A 91 27.13 -22.37 -2.12
N MET A 92 27.09 -22.74 -3.40
CA MET A 92 28.21 -23.41 -4.07
C MET A 92 29.45 -22.53 -4.16
N ILE A 93 29.28 -21.25 -4.51
CA ILE A 93 30.40 -20.30 -4.61
C ILE A 93 30.99 -20.03 -3.22
N ASN A 94 30.14 -19.73 -2.22
CA ASN A 94 30.61 -19.49 -0.85
C ASN A 94 31.35 -20.71 -0.28
N GLU A 95 30.89 -21.91 -0.61
CA GLU A 95 31.57 -23.14 -0.20
C GLU A 95 32.91 -23.30 -0.92
N ALA A 96 32.96 -23.06 -2.23
CA ALA A 96 34.20 -23.09 -2.99
C ALA A 96 35.23 -22.12 -2.39
N GLU A 97 34.85 -20.85 -2.17
CA GLU A 97 35.69 -19.83 -1.55
C GLU A 97 36.18 -20.21 -0.15
N ARG A 98 35.35 -20.93 0.62
CA ARG A 98 35.72 -21.45 1.94
C ARG A 98 36.74 -22.59 1.84
N THR A 99 36.71 -23.37 0.77
CA THR A 99 37.59 -24.53 0.55
C THR A 99 38.88 -24.22 -0.21
N GLY A 100 38.98 -23.08 -0.90
CA GLY A 100 40.17 -22.62 -1.62
C GLY A 100 40.01 -22.67 -3.13
#